data_AF-A0A525I8M5-F1
#
_entry.id   AF-A0A525I8M5-F1
#
_cell.length_a   1.000
_cell.length_b   1.000
_cell.length_c   1.000
_cell.angle_alpha   90.00
_cell.angle_beta   90.00
_cell.angle_gamma   90.00
#
_symmetry.space_group_name_H-M   'P 1'
#
loop_
_entity.id
_entity.type
_entity.pdbx_description
1 polymer ?
#
loop_
_entity_poly.entity_id
_entity_poly.type
_entity_poly.pdbx_seq_one_letter_code
_entity_poly.pdbx_strand_id
1 'polypeptide(L)' 'MDYSGFQIKTFEAGTGLWHARIRRADLEPVVIDGVSFPELEVGFAWSDADAAIADAKSRIDYLNQRCVNVEPKWEAAHA' A
#
# COMPACT_ATOMS: atom_id res chain seq x y z
N MET A 1 10.84 -2.56 7.13
CA MET A 1 11.56 -3.13 5.98
C MET A 1 11.17 -2.34 4.75
N ASP A 2 12.11 -1.99 3.88
CA ASP A 2 11.83 -1.28 2.63
C ASP A 2 11.57 -2.29 1.48
N TYR A 3 10.53 -2.05 0.68
CA TYR A 3 10.14 -2.87 -0.47
C TYR A 3 9.50 -1.99 -1.55
N SER A 4 10.10 -1.94 -2.74
CA SER A 4 9.56 -1.23 -3.92
C SER A 4 9.12 0.23 -3.66
N GLY A 5 9.89 0.97 -2.83
CA GLY A 5 9.57 2.36 -2.47
C GLY A 5 8.64 2.53 -1.27
N PHE A 6 8.28 1.44 -0.59
CA PHE A 6 7.43 1.44 0.60
C PHE A 6 8.14 0.87 1.82
N GLN A 7 7.89 1.46 2.97
CA GLN A 7 8.21 0.92 4.28
C GLN A 7 7.08 0.01 4.76
N ILE A 8 7.40 -1.25 5.01
CA ILE A 8 6.53 -2.25 5.63
C ILE A 8 6.88 -2.35 7.13
N LYS A 9 5.86 -2.25 7.97
CA LYS A 9 5.95 -2.47 9.42
C LYS A 9 4.92 -3.51 9.83
N THR A 10 5.37 -4.60 10.46
CA THR A 10 4.47 -5.58 11.07
C THR A 10 4.24 -5.30 12.54
N PHE A 11 3.05 -5.66 13.01
CA PHE A 11 2.69 -5.57 14.42
C PHE A 11 1.60 -6.59 14.74
N GLU A 12 1.59 -7.05 15.99
CA GLU A 12 0.56 -7.94 16.52
C GLU A 12 -0.56 -7.09 17.14
N ALA A 13 -1.81 -7.34 16.74
CA ALA A 13 -3.01 -6.68 17.25
C ALA A 13 -3.97 -7.71 17.84
N GLY A 14 -3.60 -8.24 19.00
CA GLY A 14 -4.25 -9.38 19.64
C GLY A 14 -3.46 -10.67 19.42
N THR A 15 -3.68 -11.67 20.27
CA THR A 15 -2.85 -12.88 20.31
C THR A 15 -2.93 -13.67 19.00
N GLY A 16 -1.79 -13.77 18.30
CA GLY A 16 -1.68 -14.50 17.03
C GLY A 16 -2.32 -13.81 15.84
N LEU A 17 -2.63 -12.51 15.96
CA LEU A 17 -3.23 -11.69 14.90
C LEU A 17 -2.20 -10.67 14.42
N TRP A 18 -1.55 -10.98 13.30
CA TRP A 18 -0.49 -10.17 12.74
C TRP A 18 -0.99 -9.29 11.61
N HIS A 19 -0.62 -8.03 11.67
CA HIS A 19 -0.97 -7.01 10.69
C HIS A 19 0.30 -6.42 10.08
N ALA A 20 0.14 -5.85 8.88
CA ALA A 20 1.17 -5.08 8.23
C ALA A 20 0.66 -3.69 7.84
N ARG A 21 1.49 -2.68 8.12
CA ARG A 21 1.33 -1.30 7.66
C ARG A 21 2.30 -1.04 6.54
N ILE A 22 1.84 -0.37 5.50
CA ILE A 22 2.67 0.12 4.42
C ILE A 22 2.61 1.64 4.36
N ARG A 23 3.76 2.26 4.14
CA ARG A 23 3.93 3.71 3.97
C ARG A 23 4.92 3.97 2.85
N ARG A 24 4.75 5.02 2.04
CA ARG A 24 5.79 5.38 1.07
C ARG A 24 7.06 5.86 1.78
N ALA A 25 8.21 5.41 1.31
CA ALA A 25 9.51 5.79 1.87
C ALA A 25 9.83 7.27 1.65
N ASP A 26 9.31 7.86 0.57
CA ASP A 26 9.38 9.29 0.24
C ASP A 26 8.41 10.17 1.07
N LEU A 27 7.64 9.56 1.98
CA LEU A 27 6.67 10.21 2.87
C LEU A 27 5.48 10.87 2.16
N GLU A 28 5.34 10.74 0.85
CA GLU A 28 4.13 11.16 0.16
C GLU A 28 2.97 10.20 0.45
N PRO A 29 1.71 10.68 0.39
CA PRO A 29 0.57 9.82 0.54
C PRO A 29 0.45 8.82 -0.63
N VAL A 30 -0.11 7.66 -0.33
CA VAL A 30 -0.58 6.72 -1.35
C VAL A 30 -1.94 7.21 -1.85
N VAL A 31 -2.05 7.50 -3.15
CA VAL A 31 -3.31 7.93 -3.75
C VAL A 31 -4.02 6.72 -4.37
N ILE A 32 -5.22 6.41 -3.88
CA ILE A 32 -6.05 5.32 -4.40
C ILE A 32 -7.40 5.93 -4.82
N ASP A 33 -7.74 5.83 -6.10
CA ASP A 33 -8.98 6.37 -6.67
C ASP A 33 -9.24 7.85 -6.27
N GLY A 34 -8.16 8.66 -6.24
CA GLY A 34 -8.22 10.09 -5.90
C GLY A 34 -8.19 10.42 -4.40
N VAL A 35 -8.22 9.42 -3.52
CA VAL A 35 -8.13 9.60 -2.07
C VAL A 35 -6.69 9.38 -1.61
N SER A 36 -6.16 10.34 -0.83
CA SER A 36 -4.79 10.30 -0.31
C SER A 36 -4.73 9.67 1.08
N PHE A 37 -3.93 8.62 1.22
CA PHE A 37 -3.69 7.92 2.48
C PHE A 37 -2.23 8.12 2.93
N PRO A 38 -1.98 8.74 4.10
CA PRO A 38 -0.61 8.93 4.60
C PRO A 38 0.04 7.62 5.05
N GLU A 39 -0.77 6.65 5.49
CA GLU A 39 -0.38 5.28 5.84
C GLU A 39 -1.53 4.36 5.42
N LEU A 40 -1.21 3.21 4.84
CA LEU A 40 -2.20 2.20 4.48
C LEU A 40 -2.02 0.97 5.38
N GLU A 41 -3.02 0.70 6.21
CA GLU A 41 -3.10 -0.56 6.95
C GLU A 41 -3.59 -1.66 6.02
N VAL A 42 -2.78 -2.69 5.83
CA VAL A 42 -3.20 -3.91 5.15
C VAL A 42 -3.97 -4.72 6.20
N GLY A 43 -5.28 -4.45 6.27
CA GLY A 43 -6.15 -4.74 7.40
C GLY A 43 -6.51 -6.20 7.64
N PHE A 44 -5.83 -7.16 7.04
CA PHE A 44 -6.06 -8.58 7.31
C PHE A 44 -5.19 -9.05 8.48
N ALA A 45 -5.82 -9.76 9.42
CA ALA A 45 -5.14 -10.40 10.54
C ALA A 45 -4.64 -11.78 10.08
N TRP A 46 -3.32 -11.91 9.97
CA TRP A 46 -2.64 -13.14 9.58
C TRP A 46 -2.17 -13.92 10.81
N SER A 47 -2.03 -15.24 10.67
CA SER A 47 -1.60 -16.12 11.77
C SER A 47 -0.17 -15.86 12.24
N ASP A 48 0.66 -15.24 11.39
CA ASP A 48 2.07 -14.98 11.64
C ASP A 48 2.57 -13.76 10.87
N ALA A 49 3.68 -13.18 11.35
CA ALA A 49 4.25 -11.96 10.83
C ALA A 49 4.69 -12.07 9.36
N ASP A 50 5.18 -13.23 8.95
CA ASP A 50 5.69 -13.45 7.59
C ASP A 50 4.55 -13.44 6.57
N ALA A 51 3.41 -14.08 6.89
CA ALA A 51 2.20 -14.00 6.08
C ALA A 51 1.70 -12.55 5.92
N ALA A 52 1.73 -11.75 7.00
CA ALA A 52 1.40 -10.32 6.92
C ALA A 52 2.36 -9.52 6.03
N ILE A 53 3.66 -9.86 6.02
CA ILE A 53 4.66 -9.24 5.13
C ILE A 53 4.41 -9.64 3.68
N ALA A 54 4.12 -10.92 3.41
CA ALA A 54 3.88 -11.43 2.06
C ALA A 54 2.64 -10.79 1.42
N ASP A 55 1.57 -10.63 2.20
CA ASP A 55 0.37 -9.92 1.78
C ASP A 55 0.64 -8.43 1.52
N ALA A 56 1.39 -7.77 2.40
CA ALA A 56 1.79 -6.38 2.20
C ALA A 56 2.61 -6.16 0.93
N LYS A 57 3.54 -7.06 0.61
CA LYS A 57 4.30 -7.03 -0.66
C LYS A 57 3.36 -7.16 -1.86
N SER A 58 2.48 -8.16 -1.83
CA SER A 58 1.48 -8.37 -2.90
C SER A 58 0.59 -7.13 -3.09
N ARG A 59 0.22 -6.45 -2.00
CA ARG A 59 -0.56 -5.19 -2.08
C ARG A 59 0.25 -4.06 -2.69
N ILE A 60 1.53 -3.93 -2.35
CA ILE A 60 2.44 -2.94 -2.96
C ILE A 60 2.60 -3.22 -4.46
N ASP A 61 2.78 -4.48 -4.87
CA ASP A 61 2.85 -4.86 -6.28
C ASP A 61 1.58 -4.46 -7.03
N TYR A 62 0.40 -4.71 -6.46
CA TYR A 62 -0.88 -4.28 -7.02
C TYR A 62 -0.98 -2.75 -7.16
N LEU A 63 -0.58 -2.00 -6.12
CA LEU A 63 -0.58 -0.54 -6.14
C LEU A 63 0.36 0.01 -7.21
N ASN A 64 1.56 -0.56 -7.35
CA ASN A 64 2.51 -0.16 -8.39
C ASN A 64 1.97 -0.45 -9.79
N GLN A 65 1.34 -1.62 -10.02
CA GLN A 65 0.71 -1.93 -11.30
C GLN A 65 -0.43 -0.96 -11.64
N ARG A 66 -1.25 -0.57 -10.65
CA ARG A 66 -2.38 0.35 -10.87
C ARG A 66 -1.97 1.82 -10.98
N CYS A 67 -0.95 2.26 -10.22
CA CYS A 67 -0.44 3.64 -10.30
C CYS A 67 0.31 3.91 -11.60
N VAL A 68 0.98 2.91 -12.19
CA VAL A 68 1.55 3.01 -13.55
C VAL A 68 0.47 3.23 -14.62
N ASN A 69 -0.80 2.93 -14.31
CA ASN A 69 -1.91 2.99 -15.26
C ASN A 69 -2.83 4.22 -15.07
N VAL A 70 -2.43 5.23 -14.28
CA VAL A 70 -3.14 6.53 -14.20
C VAL A 70 -2.47 7.53 -15.12
N GLU A 71 -2.70 7.37 -16.43
CA GLU A 71 -2.99 8.48 -17.35
C GLU A 71 -3.97 7.96 -18.40
N PRO A 72 -5.18 8.52 -18.46
CA PRO A 72 -5.47 9.32 -19.63
C PRO A 72 -5.67 10.76 -19.20
N LYS A 73 -4.68 11.58 -19.53
CA LYS A 73 -4.78 13.03 -19.67
C LYS A 73 -6.08 13.37 -20.40
N TRP A 74 -7.11 13.78 -19.66
CA TRP A 74 -8.31 14.40 -20.23
C TRP A 74 -8.04 15.88 -20.57
N GLU A 75 -6.87 16.21 -21.12
CA GLU A 75 -6.68 17.52 -21.73
C GLU A 75 -7.07 17.44 -23.20
N ALA A 76 -8.32 17.83 -23.50
CA ALA A 76 -8.71 18.71 -24.61
C ALA A 76 -10.16 18.40 -25.04
N ALA A 77 -11.12 19.01 -24.36
CA ALA A 77 -12.46 19.20 -24.92
C ALA A 77 -13.04 20.56 -24.48
N HIS A 78 -12.29 21.62 -24.73
CA HIS A 78 -12.82 22.98 -24.82
C HIS A 78 -12.06 23.69 -25.94
N ALA A 79 -12.60 23.55 -27.15
CA ALA A 79 -12.35 24.44 -28.28
C ALA A 79 -13.70 24.66 -28.98
#